data_AF-A0A0K8VU61-F1
#
_entry.id   AF-A0A0K8VU61-F1
#
_cell.length_a   1.000
_cell.length_b   1.000
_cell.length_c   1.000
_cell.angle_alpha   90.00
_cell.angle_beta   90.00
_cell.angle_gamma   90.00
#
_symmetry.space_group_name_H-M   'P 1'
#
loop_
_entity.id
_entity.type
_entity.pdbx_description
1 polymer ?
#
loop_
_entity_poly.entity_id
_entity_poly.type
_entity_poly.pdbx_seq_one_letter_code
_entity_poly.pdbx_strand_id
1 'polypeptide(L)'
;MQGEENRDKRMSCTVNLLNFYKNEINRKEMYLRYIYKLHDLHLQAENYTEAGYTLKLYANMLSWDRESLCFAPCDNTGQPEWQRKERLYHEILKYFDKGKCWEKGIPLCKELAVLYETRRFDYNKLSEILILEAKFFQNILTQLRPEPEYFRVGFYGLGFPLFVRNKQFVYRGLEYERIGAFTQRLQTEFPTAQILTNNSPPDNAILTAPEQYIQISNVRPVGDAQALKTAMVPVPEKIARFYEVNDVTRFIYDRPIYKGPIDKDNEFKSLWIERTKLEISNPLPGILRWFEVKHKSVHEITPVEFACETMNNVGKELWDLIVQYRSEPKRNINPFSMRLQGIIDANVMGGISKYQEAFFSEQFLKSPQGHGQQANVQKLKALILEQIQVLEQALELHGTLAPSGVQPLHNRLLERFSQLKQSLSGLGRLKRQHSESIVNTPLP
;
A
#
# COMPACT_ATOMS: atom_id res chain seq x y z
N MET A 1 34.46 -5.64 4.35
CA MET A 1 33.43 -6.24 3.47
C MET A 1 32.78 -7.52 4.01
N GLN A 2 33.12 -8.02 5.21
CA GLN A 2 32.46 -9.18 5.86
C GLN A 2 31.26 -8.82 6.78
N GLY A 3 30.87 -7.53 6.84
CA GLY A 3 29.85 -7.03 7.78
C GLY A 3 28.46 -6.80 7.19
N GLU A 4 28.28 -6.98 5.88
CA GLU A 4 26.98 -6.86 5.21
C GLU A 4 26.19 -8.16 5.23
N GLU A 5 26.89 -9.30 5.24
CA GLU A 5 26.27 -10.62 5.36
C GLU A 5 25.59 -10.74 6.74
N ASN A 6 24.28 -10.99 6.73
CA ASN A 6 23.42 -11.20 7.90
C ASN A 6 22.93 -9.95 8.66
N ARG A 7 22.85 -8.77 8.02
CA ARG A 7 22.25 -7.57 8.65
C ARG A 7 20.82 -7.80 9.12
N ASP A 8 19.94 -8.32 8.28
CA ASP A 8 18.52 -8.51 8.65
C ASP A 8 18.35 -9.57 9.76
N LYS A 9 19.21 -10.60 9.76
CA LYS A 9 19.27 -11.59 10.86
C LYS A 9 19.72 -10.93 12.17
N ARG A 10 20.74 -10.06 12.14
CA ARG A 10 21.21 -9.33 13.33
C ARG A 10 20.14 -8.39 13.86
N MET A 11 19.43 -7.67 12.99
CA MET A 11 18.32 -6.79 13.38
C MET A 11 17.17 -7.60 14.00
N SER A 12 16.77 -8.70 13.38
CA SER A 12 15.72 -9.60 13.89
C SER A 12 16.08 -10.18 15.25
N CYS A 13 17.30 -10.68 15.43
CA CYS A 13 17.79 -11.17 16.73
C CYS A 13 17.82 -10.07 17.79
N THR A 14 18.22 -8.85 17.41
CA THR A 14 18.26 -7.68 18.30
C THR A 14 16.85 -7.31 18.77
N VAL A 15 15.85 -7.36 17.89
CA VAL A 15 14.44 -7.11 18.24
C VAL A 15 13.84 -8.22 19.10
N ASN A 16 14.18 -9.49 18.85
CA ASN A 16 13.74 -10.59 19.72
C ASN A 16 14.27 -10.42 21.15
N LEU A 17 15.55 -10.06 21.30
CA LEU A 17 16.13 -9.77 22.61
C LEU A 17 15.53 -8.52 23.26
N LEU A 18 15.25 -7.49 22.46
CA LEU A 18 14.57 -6.27 22.91
C LEU A 18 13.17 -6.60 23.46
N ASN A 19 12.40 -7.45 22.79
CA ASN A 19 11.09 -7.90 23.26
C ASN A 19 11.19 -8.75 24.54
N PHE A 20 12.18 -9.65 24.61
CA PHE A 20 12.45 -10.48 25.79
C PHE A 20 12.75 -9.62 27.04
N TYR A 21 13.66 -8.65 26.93
CA TYR A 21 14.01 -7.79 28.08
C TYR A 21 12.88 -6.84 28.49
N LYS A 22 11.99 -6.47 27.57
CA LYS A 22 10.81 -5.65 27.86
C LYS A 22 9.70 -6.45 28.53
N ASN A 23 9.32 -7.58 27.92
CA ASN A 23 8.09 -8.27 28.25
C ASN A 23 8.30 -9.35 29.31
N GLU A 24 9.45 -10.02 29.34
CA GLU A 24 9.68 -11.19 30.20
C GLU A 24 10.49 -10.85 31.45
N ILE A 25 11.54 -10.01 31.32
CA ILE A 25 12.45 -9.70 32.44
C ILE A 25 12.23 -8.28 33.00
N ASN A 26 11.60 -7.38 32.22
CA ASN A 26 11.41 -5.96 32.58
C ASN A 26 12.72 -5.25 33.02
N ARG A 27 13.85 -5.59 32.39
CA ARG A 27 15.17 -4.99 32.68
C ARG A 27 15.44 -3.80 31.76
N LYS A 28 15.12 -2.61 32.27
CA LYS A 28 15.22 -1.34 31.53
C LYS A 28 16.61 -1.02 30.98
N GLU A 29 17.68 -1.31 31.72
CA GLU A 29 19.05 -1.01 31.28
C GLU A 29 19.46 -1.84 30.05
N MET A 30 19.19 -3.15 30.09
CA MET A 30 19.47 -4.03 28.95
C MET A 30 18.59 -3.66 27.76
N TYR A 31 17.30 -3.38 28.00
CA TYR A 31 16.39 -2.90 26.96
C TYR A 31 16.94 -1.65 26.26
N LEU A 32 17.44 -0.67 27.02
CA LEU A 32 18.06 0.53 26.47
C LEU A 32 19.32 0.24 25.64
N ARG A 33 20.20 -0.65 26.10
CA ARG A 33 21.38 -1.09 25.32
C ARG A 33 20.98 -1.70 23.98
N TYR A 34 19.91 -2.51 23.95
CA TYR A 34 19.41 -3.10 22.70
C TYR A 34 18.70 -2.09 21.78
N ILE A 35 18.08 -1.03 22.33
CA ILE A 35 17.56 0.09 21.52
C ILE A 35 18.70 0.77 20.78
N TYR A 36 19.79 1.16 21.46
CA TYR A 36 20.92 1.81 20.80
C TYR A 36 21.62 0.88 19.81
N LYS A 37 21.78 -0.40 20.16
CA LYS A 37 22.33 -1.40 19.23
C LYS A 37 21.49 -1.52 17.96
N LEU A 38 20.17 -1.54 18.06
CA LEU A 38 19.27 -1.58 16.90
C LEU A 38 19.34 -0.28 16.10
N HIS A 39 19.36 0.86 16.77
CA HIS A 39 19.53 2.17 16.15
C HIS A 39 20.83 2.24 15.32
N ASP A 40 21.95 1.77 15.86
CA ASP A 40 23.24 1.79 15.15
C ASP A 40 23.23 0.87 13.92
N LEU A 41 22.55 -0.26 14.00
CA LEU A 41 22.32 -1.14 12.84
C LEU A 41 21.49 -0.43 11.77
N HIS A 42 20.46 0.32 12.15
CA HIS A 42 19.65 1.09 11.20
C HIS A 42 20.43 2.22 10.54
N LEU A 43 21.29 2.92 11.28
CA LEU A 43 22.17 3.94 10.70
C LEU A 43 23.16 3.37 9.70
N GLN A 44 23.75 2.20 9.99
CA GLN A 44 24.65 1.51 9.06
C GLN A 44 23.93 1.06 7.77
N ALA A 45 22.62 0.84 7.84
CA ALA A 45 21.78 0.45 6.71
C ALA A 45 21.02 1.63 6.08
N GLU A 46 21.28 2.87 6.53
CA GLU A 46 20.58 4.08 6.09
C GLU A 46 19.04 4.05 6.27
N ASN A 47 18.57 3.23 7.21
CA ASN A 47 17.16 3.09 7.58
C ASN A 47 16.76 4.19 8.57
N TYR A 48 16.73 5.44 8.13
CA TYR A 48 16.48 6.58 9.01
C TYR A 48 15.09 6.54 9.67
N THR A 49 14.06 6.14 8.94
CA THR A 49 12.70 6.04 9.50
C THR A 49 12.64 5.04 10.66
N GLU A 50 13.22 3.85 10.47
CA GLU A 50 13.28 2.79 11.48
C GLU A 50 14.20 3.18 12.66
N ALA A 51 15.28 3.92 12.41
CA ALA A 51 16.13 4.49 13.46
C ALA A 51 15.35 5.48 14.34
N GLY A 52 14.54 6.36 13.73
CA GLY A 52 13.65 7.29 14.43
C GLY A 52 12.61 6.56 15.28
N TYR A 53 11.95 5.52 14.75
CA TYR A 53 11.05 4.68 15.52
C TYR A 53 11.74 3.94 16.68
N THR A 54 12.97 3.50 16.47
CA THR A 54 13.77 2.81 17.48
C THR A 54 14.11 3.73 18.65
N LEU A 55 14.61 4.95 18.40
CA LEU A 55 14.87 5.92 19.47
C LEU A 55 13.58 6.40 20.14
N LYS A 56 12.47 6.47 19.41
CA LYS A 56 11.17 6.80 19.98
C LYS A 56 10.75 5.81 21.07
N LEU A 57 11.17 4.53 21.00
CA LEU A 57 10.96 3.58 22.09
C LEU A 57 11.59 4.08 23.41
N TYR A 58 12.79 4.65 23.34
CA TYR A 58 13.45 5.23 24.52
C TYR A 58 12.75 6.52 24.95
N ALA A 59 12.47 7.41 24.01
CA ALA A 59 11.84 8.69 24.33
C ALA A 59 10.46 8.52 24.99
N ASN A 60 9.72 7.47 24.65
CA ASN A 60 8.45 7.11 25.29
C ASN A 60 8.59 6.58 26.74
N MET A 61 9.78 6.12 27.14
CA MET A 61 10.04 5.69 28.52
C MET A 61 10.36 6.86 29.46
N LEU A 62 10.64 8.04 28.90
CA LEU A 62 11.05 9.25 29.64
C LEU A 62 9.86 10.17 29.91
N SER A 63 9.89 10.86 31.04
CA SER A 63 8.90 11.88 31.41
C SER A 63 9.42 13.30 31.17
N TRP A 64 8.52 14.23 30.87
CA TRP A 64 8.83 15.67 30.82
C TRP A 64 8.85 16.33 32.20
N ASP A 65 8.27 15.68 33.21
CA ASP A 65 8.10 16.23 34.57
C ASP A 65 9.21 15.77 35.53
N ARG A 66 9.96 14.72 35.16
CA ARG A 66 10.95 14.11 36.05
C ARG A 66 12.30 14.80 35.91
N GLU A 67 12.79 15.29 37.04
CA GLU A 67 14.16 15.81 37.21
C GLU A 67 15.16 14.72 37.62
N SER A 68 14.72 13.46 37.74
CA SER A 68 15.60 12.33 38.01
C SER A 68 16.71 12.23 36.97
N LEU A 69 17.94 12.09 37.44
CA LEU A 69 19.10 11.89 36.58
C LEU A 69 19.00 10.53 35.90
N CYS A 70 19.03 10.55 34.57
CA CYS A 70 19.10 9.36 33.73
C CYS A 70 20.49 9.20 33.13
N PHE A 71 20.99 7.97 33.19
CA PHE A 71 22.28 7.57 32.65
C PHE A 71 22.03 6.75 31.39
N ALA A 72 22.61 7.17 30.26
CA ALA A 72 22.57 6.42 29.02
C ALA A 72 23.85 5.59 28.90
N PRO A 73 23.86 4.47 28.13
CA PRO A 73 25.04 3.61 27.99
C PRO A 73 26.29 4.34 27.49
N CYS A 74 26.13 5.47 26.80
CA CYS A 74 27.19 6.30 26.22
C CYS A 74 27.38 7.66 26.91
N ASP A 75 26.61 7.98 27.95
CA ASP A 75 26.65 9.28 28.61
C ASP A 75 26.51 9.12 30.13
N ASN A 76 27.67 9.19 30.80
CA ASN A 76 27.79 9.10 32.25
C ASN A 76 27.55 10.45 32.95
N THR A 77 27.30 11.54 32.19
CA THR A 77 27.21 12.89 32.78
C THR A 77 25.94 13.13 33.58
N GLY A 78 24.97 12.19 33.56
CA GLY A 78 23.73 12.26 34.34
C GLY A 78 22.92 13.49 33.98
N GLN A 79 21.89 13.33 33.16
CA GLN A 79 21.03 14.45 32.75
C GLN A 79 19.60 14.20 33.20
N PRO A 80 18.83 15.25 33.52
CA PRO A 80 17.43 15.08 33.88
C PRO A 80 16.66 14.47 32.69
N GLU A 81 15.67 13.63 33.00
CA GLU A 81 14.92 12.87 31.99
C GLU A 81 14.34 13.74 30.87
N TRP A 82 13.79 14.90 31.21
CA TRP A 82 13.21 15.82 30.25
C TRP A 82 14.26 16.31 29.23
N GLN A 83 15.51 16.55 29.66
CA GLN A 83 16.57 17.06 28.77
C GLN A 83 17.04 15.95 27.84
N ARG A 84 17.11 14.72 28.36
CA ARG A 84 17.38 13.54 27.52
C ARG A 84 16.26 13.36 26.48
N LYS A 85 15.00 13.46 26.90
CA LYS A 85 13.85 13.33 26.02
C LYS A 85 13.83 14.42 24.94
N GLU A 86 14.13 15.67 25.30
CA GLU A 86 14.30 16.79 24.37
C GLU A 86 15.35 16.47 23.29
N ARG A 87 16.56 16.04 23.69
CA ARG A 87 17.62 15.68 22.73
C ARG A 87 17.23 14.54 21.81
N LEU A 88 16.61 13.49 22.36
CA LEU A 88 16.12 12.36 21.56
C LEU A 88 15.05 12.82 20.56
N TYR A 89 14.15 13.72 20.94
CA TYR A 89 13.14 14.25 20.03
C TYR A 89 13.78 14.98 18.86
N HIS A 90 14.78 15.83 19.11
CA HIS A 90 15.54 16.50 18.05
C HIS A 90 16.27 15.52 17.12
N GLU A 91 16.85 14.44 17.65
CA GLU A 91 17.47 13.39 16.84
C GLU A 91 16.43 12.62 16.00
N ILE A 92 15.30 12.24 16.60
CA ILE A 92 14.21 11.55 15.91
C ILE A 92 13.64 12.43 14.79
N LEU A 93 13.46 13.73 15.03
CA LEU A 93 12.99 14.68 14.02
C LEU A 93 13.94 14.77 12.83
N LYS A 94 15.26 14.77 13.06
CA LYS A 94 16.28 14.72 11.98
C LYS A 94 16.16 13.42 11.16
N TYR A 95 15.90 12.30 11.82
CA TYR A 95 15.72 11.02 11.12
C TYR A 95 14.42 10.95 10.33
N PHE A 96 13.32 11.46 10.87
CA PHE A 96 12.06 11.54 10.12
C PHE A 96 12.12 12.53 8.96
N ASP A 97 12.89 13.61 9.06
CA ASP A 97 13.13 14.49 7.91
C ASP A 97 13.93 13.77 6.81
N LYS A 98 15.03 13.08 7.17
CA LYS A 98 15.83 12.28 6.22
C LYS A 98 15.03 11.12 5.60
N GLY A 99 14.22 10.44 6.38
CA GLY A 99 13.35 9.33 5.95
C GLY A 99 12.04 9.78 5.29
N LYS A 100 11.82 11.09 5.11
CA LYS A 100 10.61 11.69 4.51
C LYS A 100 9.30 11.26 5.19
N CYS A 101 9.34 10.99 6.49
CA CYS A 101 8.22 10.54 7.32
C CYS A 101 7.70 11.70 8.21
N TRP A 102 7.41 12.83 7.58
CA TRP A 102 7.09 14.09 8.25
C TRP A 102 5.82 14.02 9.11
N GLU A 103 4.83 13.22 8.71
CA GLU A 103 3.58 12.97 9.45
C GLU A 103 3.84 12.42 10.86
N LYS A 104 4.97 11.74 11.06
CA LYS A 104 5.39 11.20 12.37
C LYS A 104 6.24 12.17 13.18
N GLY A 105 6.89 13.13 12.51
CA GLY A 105 7.62 14.22 13.14
C GLY A 105 6.70 15.32 13.68
N ILE A 106 5.64 15.69 12.95
CA ILE A 106 4.73 16.79 13.33
C ILE A 106 4.19 16.66 14.77
N PRO A 107 3.69 15.50 15.24
CA PRO A 107 3.25 15.36 16.63
C PRO A 107 4.35 15.62 17.67
N LEU A 108 5.61 15.28 17.35
CA LEU A 108 6.75 15.54 18.23
C LEU A 108 7.08 17.04 18.28
N CYS A 109 6.98 17.74 17.15
CA CYS A 109 7.10 19.21 17.11
C CYS A 109 6.05 19.86 18.02
N LYS A 110 4.79 19.42 17.93
CA LYS A 110 3.71 19.96 18.77
C LYS A 110 3.95 19.73 20.27
N GLU A 111 4.45 18.55 20.64
CA GLU A 111 4.79 18.24 22.04
C GLU A 111 5.94 19.13 22.55
N LEU A 112 6.98 19.37 21.73
CA LEU A 112 8.06 20.31 22.06
C LEU A 112 7.58 21.77 22.14
N ALA A 113 6.70 22.18 21.23
CA ALA A 113 6.14 23.53 21.24
C ALA A 113 5.42 23.83 22.55
N VAL A 114 4.56 22.91 23.02
CA VAL A 114 3.88 23.02 24.31
C VAL A 114 4.88 23.10 25.47
N LEU A 115 5.95 22.29 25.45
CA LEU A 115 7.00 22.32 26.47
C LEU A 115 7.69 23.70 26.52
N TYR A 116 8.08 24.23 25.36
CA TYR A 116 8.79 25.51 25.25
C TYR A 116 7.91 26.71 25.56
N GLU A 117 6.62 26.64 25.25
CA GLU A 117 5.65 27.70 25.53
C GLU A 117 5.24 27.74 27.00
N THR A 118 4.87 26.59 27.59
CA THR A 118 4.15 26.56 28.87
C THR A 118 5.01 26.21 30.08
N ARG A 119 6.10 25.47 29.88
CA ARG A 119 6.92 24.96 30.99
C ARG A 119 8.28 25.61 31.07
N ARG A 120 8.88 25.94 29.92
CA ARG A 120 10.25 26.49 29.84
C ARG A 120 10.33 27.94 29.43
N PHE A 121 9.30 28.47 28.78
CA PHE A 121 9.29 29.83 28.27
C PHE A 121 10.52 30.14 27.40
N ASP A 122 11.00 29.15 26.64
CA ASP A 122 12.14 29.28 25.72
C ASP A 122 11.60 29.59 24.32
N TYR A 123 11.34 30.87 24.07
CA TYR A 123 10.69 31.31 22.83
C TYR A 123 11.61 31.23 21.61
N ASN A 124 12.93 31.20 21.81
CA ASN A 124 13.88 30.96 20.71
C ASN A 124 13.71 29.55 20.16
N LYS A 125 13.74 28.54 21.04
CA LYS A 125 13.51 27.14 20.63
C LYS A 125 12.09 26.89 20.15
N LEU A 126 11.10 27.57 20.73
CA LEU A 126 9.71 27.52 20.24
C LEU A 126 9.63 27.98 18.78
N SER A 127 10.24 29.13 18.46
CA SER A 127 10.29 29.66 17.10
C SER A 127 10.93 28.66 16.12
N GLU A 128 12.06 28.05 16.51
CA GLU A 128 12.75 27.05 15.68
C GLU A 128 11.87 25.82 15.38
N ILE A 129 11.18 25.29 16.41
CA ILE A 129 10.29 24.13 16.24
C ILE A 129 9.06 24.45 15.38
N LEU A 130 8.48 25.63 15.52
CA LEU A 130 7.34 26.05 14.70
C LEU A 130 7.76 26.21 13.22
N ILE A 131 8.96 26.75 12.96
CA ILE A 131 9.53 26.80 11.60
C ILE A 131 9.73 25.39 11.04
N LEU A 132 10.23 24.46 11.85
CA LEU A 132 10.41 23.07 11.45
C LEU A 132 9.06 22.37 11.16
N GLU A 133 8.04 22.61 11.98
CA GLU A 133 6.69 22.10 11.75
C GLU A 133 6.11 22.64 10.44
N ALA A 134 6.25 23.94 10.18
CA ALA A 134 5.84 24.54 8.92
C ALA A 134 6.57 23.93 7.71
N LYS A 135 7.89 23.70 7.84
CA LYS A 135 8.70 23.01 6.82
C LYS A 135 8.16 21.61 6.52
N PHE A 136 7.76 20.85 7.53
CA PHE A 136 7.20 19.51 7.36
C PHE A 136 5.87 19.52 6.62
N PHE A 137 4.96 20.43 6.95
CA PHE A 137 3.71 20.58 6.18
C PHE A 137 3.99 20.94 4.72
N GLN A 138 4.91 21.87 4.47
CA GLN A 138 5.28 22.24 3.11
C GLN A 138 5.87 21.06 2.33
N ASN A 139 6.79 20.31 2.96
CA ASN A 139 7.43 19.16 2.35
C ASN A 139 6.42 18.07 1.95
N ILE A 140 5.41 17.80 2.78
CA ILE A 140 4.33 16.85 2.45
C ILE A 140 3.62 17.24 1.14
N LEU A 141 3.45 18.53 0.89
CA LEU A 141 2.73 19.05 -0.28
C LEU A 141 3.62 19.17 -1.52
N THR A 142 4.90 19.48 -1.37
CA THR A 142 5.76 19.82 -2.51
C THR A 142 6.78 18.76 -2.88
N GLN A 143 7.31 18.02 -1.90
CA GLN A 143 8.37 17.04 -2.19
C GLN A 143 7.79 15.75 -2.77
N LEU A 144 8.50 15.21 -3.75
CA LEU A 144 8.18 13.90 -4.33
C LEU A 144 8.54 12.80 -3.34
N ARG A 145 7.55 11.97 -3.00
CA ARG A 145 7.73 10.77 -2.19
C ARG A 145 7.32 9.54 -2.99
N PRO A 146 8.26 8.65 -3.33
CA PRO A 146 7.94 7.40 -3.99
C PRO A 146 7.09 6.53 -3.08
N GLU A 147 6.05 5.90 -3.63
CA GLU A 147 5.27 4.92 -2.89
C GLU A 147 6.13 3.68 -2.60
N PRO A 148 6.17 3.19 -1.35
CA PRO A 148 6.91 1.99 -1.03
C PRO A 148 6.21 0.76 -1.62
N GLU A 149 6.98 -0.15 -2.22
CA GLU A 149 6.49 -1.49 -2.52
C GLU A 149 6.55 -2.38 -1.26
N TYR A 150 5.62 -3.33 -1.18
CA TYR A 150 5.59 -4.32 -0.11
C TYR A 150 5.71 -5.73 -0.68
N PHE A 151 6.54 -6.54 -0.04
CA PHE A 151 6.85 -7.90 -0.47
C PHE A 151 6.48 -8.89 0.63
N ARG A 152 5.67 -9.89 0.31
CA ARG A 152 5.49 -11.05 1.17
C ARG A 152 6.62 -12.04 0.88
N VAL A 153 7.26 -12.49 1.95
CA VAL A 153 8.36 -13.46 1.92
C VAL A 153 8.01 -14.63 2.81
N GLY A 154 7.91 -15.82 2.24
CA GLY A 154 7.78 -17.08 2.97
C GLY A 154 9.12 -17.81 3.00
N PHE A 155 9.55 -18.25 4.19
CA PHE A 155 10.74 -19.07 4.37
C PHE A 155 10.30 -20.50 4.70
N TYR A 156 10.62 -21.46 3.84
CA TYR A 156 10.14 -22.84 3.93
C TYR A 156 11.27 -23.86 3.91
N GLY A 157 11.04 -24.99 4.58
CA GLY A 157 12.01 -26.07 4.73
C GLY A 157 12.77 -26.02 6.05
N LEU A 158 13.22 -27.18 6.51
CA LEU A 158 13.87 -27.39 7.80
C LEU A 158 15.27 -26.77 7.86
N GLY A 159 15.88 -26.44 6.72
CA GLY A 159 17.16 -25.76 6.65
C GLY A 159 17.16 -24.34 7.24
N PHE A 160 15.99 -23.73 7.45
CA PHE A 160 15.88 -22.43 8.11
C PHE A 160 15.91 -22.51 9.64
N PRO A 161 16.45 -21.49 10.34
CA PRO A 161 16.31 -21.35 11.79
C PRO A 161 14.85 -21.29 12.24
N LEU A 162 14.54 -21.79 13.45
CA LEU A 162 13.17 -21.90 13.96
C LEU A 162 12.37 -20.59 13.96
N PHE A 163 13.03 -19.44 14.13
CA PHE A 163 12.34 -18.15 14.19
C PHE A 163 11.81 -17.66 12.83
N VAL A 164 12.32 -18.20 11.71
CA VAL A 164 11.86 -17.92 10.34
C VAL A 164 11.27 -19.15 9.64
N ARG A 165 11.62 -20.36 10.07
CA ARG A 165 11.20 -21.63 9.46
C ARG A 165 9.67 -21.71 9.35
N ASN A 166 9.21 -21.99 8.13
CA ASN A 166 7.81 -22.15 7.75
C ASN A 166 6.92 -20.96 8.16
N LYS A 167 7.50 -19.75 8.19
CA LYS A 167 6.81 -18.49 8.52
C LYS A 167 6.80 -17.54 7.34
N GLN A 168 5.85 -16.61 7.38
CA GLN A 168 5.69 -15.56 6.39
C GLN A 168 5.90 -14.19 7.03
N PHE A 169 6.50 -13.28 6.27
CA PHE A 169 6.78 -11.91 6.67
C PHE A 169 6.34 -10.97 5.55
N VAL A 170 5.98 -9.73 5.90
CA VAL A 170 5.82 -8.64 4.93
C VAL A 170 6.95 -7.67 5.12
N TYR A 171 7.68 -7.38 4.04
CA TYR A 171 8.79 -6.43 3.96
C TYR A 171 8.32 -5.15 3.28
N ARG A 172 8.75 -4.01 3.81
CA ARG A 172 8.68 -2.70 3.17
C ARG A 172 9.95 -2.48 2.35
N GLY A 173 9.80 -2.37 1.04
CA GLY A 173 10.90 -2.13 0.09
C GLY A 173 11.63 -0.81 0.35
N LEU A 174 12.87 -0.72 -0.13
CA LEU A 174 13.65 0.52 -0.21
C LEU A 174 13.02 1.49 -1.22
N GLU A 175 13.45 2.75 -1.22
CA GLU A 175 12.95 3.72 -2.21
C GLU A 175 13.21 3.19 -3.63
N TYR A 176 12.15 3.15 -4.46
CA TYR A 176 12.17 2.62 -5.83
C TYR A 176 12.56 1.13 -5.98
N GLU A 177 12.66 0.38 -4.89
CA GLU A 177 12.99 -1.04 -4.94
C GLU A 177 11.84 -1.83 -5.56
N ARG A 178 12.15 -2.56 -6.64
CA ARG A 178 11.23 -3.51 -7.28
C ARG A 178 11.54 -4.92 -6.83
N ILE A 179 10.56 -5.82 -6.99
CA ILE A 179 10.67 -7.23 -6.60
C ILE A 179 11.95 -7.92 -7.10
N GLY A 180 12.45 -7.59 -8.30
CA GLY A 180 13.68 -8.18 -8.83
C GLY A 180 14.93 -7.81 -8.02
N ALA A 181 15.08 -6.53 -7.70
CA ALA A 181 16.19 -6.04 -6.88
C ALA A 181 16.07 -6.55 -5.44
N PHE A 182 14.86 -6.55 -4.88
CA PHE A 182 14.57 -7.12 -3.57
C PHE A 182 14.95 -8.62 -3.50
N THR A 183 14.57 -9.40 -4.53
CA THR A 183 14.89 -10.83 -4.61
C THR A 183 16.39 -11.07 -4.62
N GLN A 184 17.16 -10.29 -5.40
CA GLN A 184 18.63 -10.40 -5.43
C GLN A 184 19.25 -10.06 -4.08
N ARG A 185 18.78 -8.99 -3.43
CA ARG A 185 19.23 -8.60 -2.08
C ARG A 185 18.98 -9.71 -1.08
N LEU A 186 17.77 -10.28 -1.05
CA LEU A 186 17.42 -11.38 -0.15
C LEU A 186 18.22 -12.66 -0.46
N GLN A 187 18.45 -12.96 -1.74
CA GLN A 187 19.29 -14.10 -2.16
C GLN A 187 20.74 -13.94 -1.69
N THR A 188 21.26 -12.72 -1.64
CA THR A 188 22.60 -12.44 -1.09
C THR A 188 22.68 -12.76 0.41
N GLU A 189 21.59 -12.57 1.15
CA GLU A 189 21.52 -12.92 2.58
C GLU A 189 21.31 -14.41 2.85
N PHE A 190 20.72 -15.12 1.89
CA PHE A 190 20.45 -16.55 1.93
C PHE A 190 20.95 -17.25 0.65
N PRO A 191 22.29 -17.36 0.46
CA PRO A 191 22.86 -17.87 -0.80
C PRO A 191 22.44 -19.29 -1.13
N THR A 192 22.16 -20.11 -0.11
CA THR A 192 21.75 -21.51 -0.22
C THR A 192 20.26 -21.71 -0.47
N ALA A 193 19.45 -20.64 -0.40
CA ALA A 193 18.01 -20.74 -0.56
C ALA A 193 17.60 -20.77 -2.04
N GLN A 194 16.61 -21.59 -2.37
CA GLN A 194 16.02 -21.67 -3.70
C GLN A 194 14.79 -20.77 -3.78
N ILE A 195 14.74 -19.87 -4.77
CA ILE A 195 13.57 -19.02 -4.98
C ILE A 195 12.48 -19.81 -5.70
N LEU A 196 11.34 -19.97 -5.04
CA LEU A 196 10.14 -20.56 -5.62
C LEU A 196 9.50 -19.57 -6.59
N THR A 197 9.28 -20.02 -7.82
CA THR A 197 8.67 -19.22 -8.89
C THR A 197 7.15 -19.19 -8.80
N ASN A 198 6.54 -20.27 -8.28
CA ASN A 198 5.10 -20.37 -8.10
C ASN A 198 4.67 -19.71 -6.77
N ASN A 199 3.54 -19.00 -6.80
CA ASN A 199 2.91 -18.36 -5.64
C ASN A 199 1.88 -19.25 -4.92
N SER A 200 1.70 -20.50 -5.34
CA SER A 200 0.87 -21.49 -4.63
C SER A 200 1.42 -21.75 -3.23
N PRO A 201 0.57 -22.09 -2.25
CA PRO A 201 1.05 -22.56 -0.96
C PRO A 201 2.05 -23.73 -1.15
N PRO A 202 3.17 -23.75 -0.42
CA PRO A 202 4.11 -24.87 -0.49
C PRO A 202 3.44 -26.14 0.02
N ASP A 203 3.78 -27.27 -0.60
CA ASP A 203 3.32 -28.58 -0.18
C ASP A 203 4.10 -29.09 1.05
N ASN A 204 3.62 -30.18 1.65
CA ASN A 204 4.30 -30.78 2.80
C ASN A 204 5.73 -31.23 2.47
N ALA A 205 6.00 -31.63 1.22
CA ALA A 205 7.33 -32.01 0.79
C ALA A 205 8.32 -30.84 0.96
N ILE A 206 7.98 -29.65 0.46
CA ILE A 206 8.80 -28.44 0.65
C ILE A 206 8.92 -28.05 2.13
N LEU A 207 7.82 -28.16 2.90
CA LEU A 207 7.82 -27.77 4.33
C LEU A 207 8.73 -28.65 5.21
N THR A 208 8.88 -29.93 4.86
CA THR A 208 9.71 -30.90 5.59
C THR A 208 11.09 -31.14 4.96
N ALA A 209 11.34 -30.55 3.79
CA ALA A 209 12.61 -30.70 3.08
C ALA A 209 13.78 -30.12 3.90
N PRO A 210 14.97 -30.74 3.87
CA PRO A 210 16.15 -30.22 4.56
C PRO A 210 16.71 -28.93 3.92
N GLU A 211 16.39 -28.67 2.65
CA GLU A 211 16.84 -27.47 1.94
C GLU A 211 16.06 -26.20 2.38
N GLN A 212 16.49 -25.06 1.86
CA GLN A 212 15.90 -23.75 2.10
C GLN A 212 15.16 -23.29 0.85
N TYR A 213 13.87 -22.97 0.98
CA TYR A 213 13.04 -22.44 -0.09
C TYR A 213 12.45 -21.09 0.30
N ILE A 214 12.59 -20.09 -0.57
CA ILE A 214 12.02 -18.75 -0.34
C ILE A 214 10.97 -18.47 -1.41
N GLN A 215 9.80 -18.02 -0.97
CA GLN A 215 8.73 -17.58 -1.86
C GLN A 215 8.50 -16.09 -1.70
N ILE A 216 8.56 -15.33 -2.81
CA ILE A 216 8.43 -13.86 -2.80
C ILE A 216 7.27 -13.44 -3.70
N SER A 217 6.40 -12.56 -3.20
CA SER A 217 5.36 -11.94 -4.01
C SER A 217 5.10 -10.49 -3.63
N ASN A 218 4.67 -9.68 -4.60
CA ASN A 218 4.13 -8.35 -4.30
C ASN A 218 2.85 -8.46 -3.48
N VAL A 219 2.68 -7.57 -2.52
CA VAL A 219 1.44 -7.40 -1.78
C VAL A 219 1.03 -5.93 -1.79
N ARG A 220 -0.27 -5.68 -1.87
CA ARG A 220 -0.82 -4.33 -1.80
C ARG A 220 -1.19 -4.01 -0.34
N PRO A 221 -0.78 -2.85 0.19
CA PRO A 221 -1.22 -2.42 1.51
C PRO A 221 -2.72 -2.12 1.50
N VAL A 222 -3.37 -2.37 2.64
CA VAL A 222 -4.76 -1.96 2.89
C VAL A 222 -4.74 -0.93 4.00
N GLY A 223 -4.77 0.34 3.59
CA GLY A 223 -4.92 1.49 4.48
C GLY A 223 -6.20 1.42 5.30
N ASP A 224 -6.10 1.67 6.60
CA ASP A 224 -7.25 2.03 7.43
C ASP A 224 -7.07 3.46 7.91
N ALA A 225 -7.22 4.39 6.95
CA ALA A 225 -6.99 5.80 7.17
C ALA A 225 -8.13 6.43 7.99
N GLN A 226 -8.26 6.03 9.26
CA GLN A 226 -9.26 6.56 10.20
C GLN A 226 -9.21 8.09 10.29
N ALA A 227 -8.00 8.66 10.23
CA ALA A 227 -7.80 10.11 10.21
C ALA A 227 -8.45 10.81 9.00
N LEU A 228 -8.52 10.14 7.84
CA LEU A 228 -9.20 10.69 6.66
C LEU A 228 -10.71 10.57 6.79
N LYS A 229 -11.23 9.57 7.51
CA LYS A 229 -12.68 9.39 7.74
C LYS A 229 -13.27 10.52 8.58
N THR A 230 -12.47 11.13 9.46
CA THR A 230 -12.88 12.28 10.28
C THR A 230 -12.68 13.63 9.60
N ALA A 231 -12.21 13.67 8.35
CA ALA A 231 -11.96 14.93 7.65
C ALA A 231 -13.29 15.64 7.31
N MET A 232 -13.37 16.94 7.64
CA MET A 232 -14.55 17.77 7.35
C MET A 232 -14.60 18.25 5.89
N VAL A 233 -13.50 18.10 5.16
CA VAL A 233 -13.34 18.54 3.77
C VAL A 233 -12.61 17.48 2.97
N PRO A 234 -12.75 17.46 1.63
CA PRO A 234 -11.94 16.59 0.78
C PRO A 234 -10.45 16.78 1.05
N VAL A 235 -9.75 15.69 1.34
CA VAL A 235 -8.33 15.72 1.67
C VAL A 235 -7.51 15.71 0.37
N PRO A 236 -6.52 16.59 0.21
CA PRO A 236 -5.63 16.56 -0.94
C PRO A 236 -4.98 15.19 -1.14
N GLU A 237 -4.91 14.72 -2.38
CA GLU A 237 -4.40 13.39 -2.75
C GLU A 237 -3.01 13.12 -2.15
N LYS A 238 -2.09 14.10 -2.20
CA LYS A 238 -0.73 13.97 -1.64
C LYS A 238 -0.72 13.65 -0.13
N ILE A 239 -1.72 14.13 0.62
CA ILE A 239 -1.86 13.84 2.05
C ILE A 239 -2.54 12.48 2.22
N ALA A 240 -3.66 12.26 1.51
CA ALA A 240 -4.44 11.03 1.61
C ALA A 240 -3.59 9.79 1.29
N ARG A 241 -2.80 9.87 0.21
CA ARG A 241 -2.02 8.75 -0.30
C ARG A 241 -0.99 8.22 0.69
N PHE A 242 -0.42 9.09 1.53
CA PHE A 242 0.50 8.65 2.58
C PHE A 242 -0.18 7.65 3.53
N TYR A 243 -1.40 7.95 3.99
CA TYR A 243 -2.14 7.11 4.95
C TYR A 243 -2.76 5.84 4.31
N GLU A 244 -2.86 5.79 2.98
CA GLU A 244 -3.29 4.59 2.27
C GLU A 244 -2.20 3.50 2.25
N VAL A 245 -0.93 3.91 2.21
CA VAL A 245 0.22 3.01 2.00
C VAL A 245 1.20 2.97 3.18
N ASN A 246 1.03 3.81 4.19
CA ASN A 246 1.83 3.83 5.43
C ASN A 246 0.91 3.65 6.64
N ASP A 247 1.49 3.25 7.77
CA ASP A 247 0.78 2.86 8.99
C ASP A 247 -0.15 1.66 8.80
N VAL A 248 0.27 0.74 7.93
CA VAL A 248 -0.54 -0.39 7.48
C VAL A 248 -0.11 -1.68 8.18
N THR A 249 -1.10 -2.45 8.61
CA THR A 249 -0.94 -3.80 9.18
C THR A 249 -1.55 -4.88 8.30
N ARG A 250 -2.36 -4.50 7.31
CA ARG A 250 -3.14 -5.40 6.47
C ARG A 250 -2.66 -5.32 5.03
N PHE A 251 -2.51 -6.47 4.39
CA PHE A 251 -2.02 -6.58 3.02
C PHE A 251 -2.83 -7.59 2.24
N ILE A 252 -2.94 -7.40 0.93
CA ILE A 252 -3.61 -8.33 0.02
C ILE A 252 -2.74 -8.68 -1.17
N TYR A 253 -2.81 -9.93 -1.61
CA TYR A 253 -2.34 -10.31 -2.93
C TYR A 253 -3.29 -11.31 -3.57
N ASP A 254 -3.29 -11.29 -4.89
CA ASP A 254 -4.22 -12.02 -5.73
C ASP A 254 -3.42 -13.04 -6.54
N ARG A 255 -3.87 -14.30 -6.55
CA ARG A 255 -3.32 -15.36 -7.38
C ARG A 255 -4.39 -15.83 -8.36
N PRO A 256 -4.14 -15.85 -9.68
CA PRO A 256 -5.08 -16.37 -10.65
C PRO A 256 -5.20 -17.89 -10.53
N ILE A 257 -6.43 -18.39 -10.59
CA ILE A 257 -6.77 -19.82 -10.61
C ILE A 257 -7.78 -20.06 -11.72
N TYR A 258 -7.49 -21.03 -12.59
CA TYR A 258 -8.44 -21.45 -13.62
C TYR A 258 -9.30 -22.61 -13.11
N LYS A 259 -10.62 -22.45 -13.15
CA LYS A 259 -11.58 -23.51 -12.79
C LYS A 259 -12.41 -23.91 -13.99
N GLY A 260 -12.32 -25.18 -14.38
CA GLY A 260 -12.94 -25.71 -15.58
C GLY A 260 -12.05 -25.55 -16.83
N PRO A 261 -12.57 -25.88 -18.03
CA PRO A 261 -11.80 -25.74 -19.27
C PRO A 261 -11.45 -24.27 -19.52
N ILE A 262 -10.19 -24.02 -19.89
CA ILE A 262 -9.72 -22.70 -20.27
C ILE A 262 -10.18 -22.46 -21.72
N ASP A 263 -11.08 -21.49 -21.89
CA ASP A 263 -11.46 -20.99 -23.20
C ASP A 263 -10.32 -20.11 -23.73
N LYS A 264 -9.63 -20.58 -24.78
CA LYS A 264 -8.49 -19.87 -25.38
C LYS A 264 -8.88 -18.51 -25.95
N ASP A 265 -10.16 -18.32 -26.33
CA ASP A 265 -10.65 -17.06 -26.88
C ASP A 265 -11.12 -16.11 -25.77
N ASN A 266 -11.44 -16.63 -24.57
CA ASN A 266 -11.94 -15.83 -23.46
C ASN A 266 -11.62 -16.47 -22.09
N GLU A 267 -10.38 -16.27 -21.64
CA GLU A 267 -9.88 -16.79 -20.36
C GLU A 267 -10.67 -16.27 -19.14
N PHE A 268 -11.33 -15.11 -19.27
CA PHE A 268 -12.11 -14.51 -18.18
C PHE A 268 -13.29 -15.37 -17.75
N LYS A 269 -13.78 -16.31 -18.57
CA LYS A 269 -14.87 -17.20 -18.19
C LYS A 269 -14.50 -18.13 -17.03
N SER A 270 -13.24 -18.58 -16.99
CA SER A 270 -12.75 -19.55 -15.99
C SER A 270 -11.69 -18.97 -15.07
N LEU A 271 -11.36 -17.69 -15.19
CA LEU A 271 -10.39 -16.99 -14.33
C LEU A 271 -10.99 -16.60 -12.98
N TRP A 272 -10.74 -17.43 -11.97
CA TRP A 272 -10.99 -17.12 -10.57
C TRP A 272 -9.77 -16.45 -9.96
N ILE A 273 -9.98 -15.67 -8.91
CA ILE A 273 -8.89 -15.08 -8.13
C ILE A 273 -8.92 -15.64 -6.72
N GLU A 274 -7.82 -16.22 -6.27
CA GLU A 274 -7.59 -16.50 -4.86
C GLU A 274 -6.94 -15.28 -4.23
N ARG A 275 -7.72 -14.56 -3.43
CA ARG A 275 -7.25 -13.40 -2.68
C ARG A 275 -6.82 -13.84 -1.29
N THR A 276 -5.55 -13.62 -1.00
CA THR A 276 -5.00 -13.82 0.34
C THR A 276 -4.92 -12.46 1.04
N LYS A 277 -5.52 -12.37 2.23
CA LYS A 277 -5.34 -11.25 3.16
C LYS A 277 -4.35 -11.67 4.24
N LEU A 278 -3.38 -10.81 4.49
CA LEU A 278 -2.33 -10.98 5.48
C LEU A 278 -2.44 -9.87 6.54
N GLU A 279 -2.25 -10.23 7.79
CA GLU A 279 -2.15 -9.28 8.90
C GLU A 279 -0.83 -9.50 9.64
N ILE A 280 -0.03 -8.44 9.75
CA ILE A 280 1.27 -8.48 10.42
C ILE A 280 1.19 -7.99 11.86
N SER A 281 2.21 -8.34 12.66
CA SER A 281 2.23 -8.03 14.11
C SER A 281 2.26 -6.55 14.46
N ASN A 282 2.86 -5.71 13.62
CA ASN A 282 3.08 -4.28 13.87
C ASN A 282 2.96 -3.49 12.56
N PRO A 283 2.54 -2.22 12.61
CA PRO A 283 2.38 -1.40 11.41
C PRO A 283 3.73 -1.13 10.73
N LEU A 284 3.70 -1.00 9.40
CA LEU A 284 4.82 -0.51 8.59
C LEU A 284 4.55 0.93 8.14
N PRO A 285 5.51 1.87 8.27
CA PRO A 285 6.86 1.67 8.81
C PRO A 285 6.86 1.54 10.35
N GLY A 286 7.91 0.93 10.90
CA GLY A 286 8.03 0.67 12.34
C GLY A 286 9.50 0.54 12.78
N ILE A 287 9.75 -0.24 13.85
CA ILE A 287 11.12 -0.47 14.36
C ILE A 287 11.96 -1.40 13.47
N LEU A 288 11.32 -2.09 12.53
CA LEU A 288 11.92 -2.91 11.49
C LEU A 288 11.20 -2.62 10.17
N ARG A 289 11.84 -2.99 9.07
CA ARG A 289 11.24 -2.95 7.73
C ARG A 289 10.38 -4.18 7.42
N TRP A 290 10.32 -5.15 8.31
CA TRP A 290 9.51 -6.35 8.13
C TRP A 290 8.91 -6.83 9.44
N PHE A 291 7.74 -7.44 9.33
CA PHE A 291 7.05 -8.08 10.45
C PHE A 291 6.41 -9.40 10.03
N GLU A 292 6.31 -10.32 11.00
CA GLU A 292 5.72 -11.64 10.83
C GLU A 292 4.21 -11.52 10.58
N VAL A 293 3.71 -12.30 9.62
CA VAL A 293 2.28 -12.49 9.39
C VAL A 293 1.71 -13.33 10.53
N LYS A 294 0.77 -12.76 11.29
CA LYS A 294 0.08 -13.42 12.41
C LYS A 294 -1.23 -14.07 11.98
N HIS A 295 -1.96 -13.41 11.08
CA HIS A 295 -3.20 -13.93 10.55
C HIS A 295 -3.18 -13.95 9.02
N LYS A 296 -3.73 -15.03 8.46
CA LYS A 296 -3.88 -15.23 7.03
C LYS A 296 -5.28 -15.75 6.77
N SER A 297 -6.00 -15.09 5.86
CA SER A 297 -7.29 -15.57 5.37
C SER A 297 -7.27 -15.64 3.86
N VAL A 298 -7.80 -16.72 3.29
CA VAL A 298 -7.87 -16.94 1.85
C VAL A 298 -9.34 -17.03 1.46
N HIS A 299 -9.71 -16.35 0.40
CA HIS A 299 -11.05 -16.43 -0.19
C HIS A 299 -10.93 -16.36 -1.69
N GLU A 300 -11.88 -17.02 -2.36
CA GLU A 300 -11.96 -17.02 -3.81
C GLU A 300 -12.93 -15.93 -4.26
N ILE A 301 -12.58 -15.28 -5.36
CA ILE A 301 -13.37 -14.25 -6.01
C ILE A 301 -13.78 -14.82 -7.35
N THR A 302 -15.08 -14.75 -7.64
CA THR A 302 -15.64 -15.25 -8.89
C THR A 302 -15.17 -14.39 -10.07
N PRO A 303 -15.19 -14.93 -11.30
CA PRO A 303 -14.75 -14.16 -12.46
C PRO A 303 -15.56 -12.87 -12.69
N VAL A 304 -16.88 -12.88 -12.43
CA VAL A 304 -17.75 -11.69 -12.57
C VAL A 304 -17.43 -10.63 -11.52
N GLU A 305 -17.20 -11.04 -10.26
CA GLU A 305 -16.80 -10.13 -9.19
C GLU A 305 -15.46 -9.48 -9.49
N PHE A 306 -14.49 -10.26 -9.96
CA PHE A 306 -13.18 -9.74 -10.33
C PHE A 306 -13.27 -8.77 -11.52
N ALA A 307 -14.14 -9.04 -12.50
CA ALA A 307 -14.44 -8.10 -13.58
C ALA A 307 -15.07 -6.80 -13.05
N CYS A 308 -15.96 -6.87 -12.06
CA CYS A 308 -16.51 -5.68 -11.40
C CYS A 308 -15.41 -4.86 -10.70
N GLU A 309 -14.54 -5.50 -9.93
CA GLU A 309 -13.41 -4.83 -9.26
C GLU A 309 -12.48 -4.17 -10.28
N THR A 310 -12.16 -4.88 -11.36
CA THR A 310 -11.31 -4.38 -12.44
C THR A 310 -11.93 -3.16 -13.10
N MET A 311 -13.21 -3.21 -13.47
CA MET A 311 -13.88 -2.06 -14.09
C MET A 311 -13.97 -0.86 -13.15
N ASN A 312 -14.30 -1.08 -11.88
CA ASN A 312 -14.36 -0.01 -10.90
C ASN A 312 -12.99 0.66 -10.67
N ASN A 313 -11.90 -0.12 -10.61
CA ASN A 313 -10.56 0.42 -10.46
C ASN A 313 -10.11 1.19 -11.70
N VAL A 314 -10.42 0.67 -12.90
CA VAL A 314 -10.13 1.37 -14.16
C VAL A 314 -10.85 2.72 -14.23
N GLY A 315 -12.11 2.77 -13.79
CA GLY A 315 -12.91 4.00 -13.72
C GLY A 315 -12.33 5.02 -12.75
N LYS A 316 -11.98 4.59 -11.53
CA LYS A 316 -11.35 5.45 -10.52
C LYS A 316 -10.02 6.04 -11.00
N GLU A 317 -9.12 5.20 -11.50
CA GLU A 317 -7.82 5.64 -12.01
C GLU A 317 -7.96 6.64 -13.17
N LEU A 318 -8.96 6.46 -14.04
CA LEU A 318 -9.25 7.42 -15.10
C LEU A 318 -9.79 8.74 -14.54
N TRP A 319 -10.65 8.68 -13.52
CA TRP A 319 -11.19 9.86 -12.87
C TRP A 319 -10.10 10.68 -12.16
N ASP A 320 -9.18 10.01 -11.48
CA ASP A 320 -8.02 10.64 -10.83
C ASP A 320 -7.16 11.37 -11.86
N LEU A 321 -6.95 10.78 -13.05
CA LEU A 321 -6.28 11.47 -14.16
C LEU A 321 -7.07 12.70 -14.63
N ILE A 322 -8.39 12.62 -14.78
CA ILE A 322 -9.21 13.79 -15.16
C ILE A 322 -8.99 14.94 -14.17
N VAL A 323 -9.03 14.67 -12.86
CA VAL A 323 -8.78 15.68 -11.82
C VAL A 323 -7.38 16.26 -11.93
N GLN A 324 -6.38 15.40 -12.08
CA GLN A 324 -4.97 15.79 -12.18
C GLN A 324 -4.69 16.69 -13.40
N TYR A 325 -5.23 16.37 -14.57
CA TYR A 325 -4.99 17.18 -15.78
C TYR A 325 -5.86 18.45 -15.83
N ARG A 326 -6.98 18.49 -15.10
CA ARG A 326 -7.72 19.75 -14.87
C ARG A 326 -6.94 20.70 -13.96
N SER A 327 -6.30 20.19 -12.91
CA SER A 327 -5.52 21.02 -11.98
C SER A 327 -4.16 21.43 -12.55
N GLU A 328 -3.54 20.57 -13.38
CA GLU A 328 -2.24 20.82 -14.02
C GLU A 328 -2.29 20.67 -15.56
N PRO A 329 -2.93 21.60 -16.31
CA PRO A 329 -3.12 21.46 -17.76
C PRO A 329 -1.84 21.37 -18.60
N LYS A 330 -0.71 21.87 -18.07
CA LYS A 330 0.59 21.87 -18.75
C LYS A 330 1.40 20.59 -18.54
N ARG A 331 0.86 19.61 -17.80
CA ARG A 331 1.53 18.34 -17.54
C ARG A 331 1.69 17.55 -18.83
N ASN A 332 2.75 16.75 -18.92
CA ASN A 332 2.98 15.86 -20.05
C ASN A 332 1.74 14.95 -20.25
N ILE A 333 1.07 15.06 -21.41
CA ILE A 333 -0.20 14.36 -21.70
C ILE A 333 -0.05 12.86 -21.94
N ASN A 334 1.16 12.38 -22.25
CA ASN A 334 1.38 11.00 -22.68
C ASN A 334 0.81 9.92 -21.73
N PRO A 335 0.94 10.02 -20.39
CA PRO A 335 0.31 9.08 -19.47
C PRO A 335 -1.21 9.04 -19.61
N PHE A 336 -1.86 10.19 -19.85
CA PHE A 336 -3.30 10.26 -20.05
C PHE A 336 -3.71 9.65 -21.38
N SER A 337 -3.00 9.97 -22.47
CA SER A 337 -3.23 9.39 -23.80
C SER A 337 -3.06 7.87 -23.77
N MET A 338 -2.00 7.37 -23.13
CA MET A 338 -1.73 5.94 -23.02
C MET A 338 -2.81 5.22 -22.21
N ARG A 339 -3.32 5.84 -21.14
CA ARG A 339 -4.41 5.27 -20.34
C ARG A 339 -5.71 5.19 -21.13
N LEU A 340 -6.09 6.27 -21.82
CA LEU A 340 -7.26 6.29 -22.71
C LEU A 340 -7.15 5.22 -23.79
N GLN A 341 -5.99 5.13 -24.45
CA GLN A 341 -5.73 4.12 -25.47
C GLN A 341 -5.84 2.71 -24.90
N GLY A 342 -5.30 2.42 -23.72
CA GLY A 342 -5.38 1.10 -23.11
C GLY A 342 -6.82 0.65 -22.78
N ILE A 343 -7.72 1.59 -22.49
CA ILE A 343 -9.12 1.30 -22.18
C ILE A 343 -9.97 1.19 -23.46
N ILE A 344 -9.76 2.09 -24.43
CA ILE A 344 -10.57 2.17 -25.66
C ILE A 344 -10.09 1.15 -26.71
N ASP A 345 -8.78 1.08 -26.93
CA ASP A 345 -8.11 0.22 -27.92
C ASP A 345 -7.48 -1.00 -27.22
N ALA A 346 -8.28 -1.74 -26.45
CA ALA A 346 -7.86 -2.92 -25.69
C ALA A 346 -7.55 -4.17 -26.57
N ASN A 347 -6.72 -4.00 -27.60
CA ASN A 347 -6.44 -5.00 -28.65
C ASN A 347 -5.74 -6.27 -28.15
N VAL A 348 -5.12 -6.23 -26.96
CA VAL A 348 -4.36 -7.36 -26.40
C VAL A 348 -5.24 -8.23 -25.49
N MET A 349 -6.00 -7.62 -24.57
CA MET A 349 -6.81 -8.35 -23.58
C MET A 349 -8.31 -8.42 -23.97
N GLY A 350 -8.71 -7.83 -25.10
CA GLY A 350 -10.09 -7.81 -25.60
C GLY A 350 -11.05 -6.86 -24.85
N GLY A 351 -10.70 -6.39 -23.66
CA GLY A 351 -11.42 -5.31 -22.96
C GLY A 351 -12.89 -5.62 -22.63
N ILE A 352 -13.75 -4.61 -22.74
CA ILE A 352 -15.16 -4.69 -22.32
C ILE A 352 -15.95 -5.77 -23.06
N SER A 353 -15.65 -6.01 -24.35
CA SER A 353 -16.39 -7.01 -25.15
C SER A 353 -16.22 -8.42 -24.59
N LYS A 354 -15.05 -8.76 -24.06
CA LYS A 354 -14.80 -10.07 -23.43
C LYS A 354 -15.66 -10.30 -22.21
N TYR A 355 -15.93 -9.26 -21.41
CA TYR A 355 -16.87 -9.36 -20.29
C TYR A 355 -18.32 -9.54 -20.76
N GLN A 356 -18.71 -8.88 -21.86
CA GLN A 356 -20.05 -9.07 -22.43
C GLN A 356 -20.26 -10.51 -22.92
N GLU A 357 -19.31 -11.03 -23.70
CA GLU A 357 -19.31 -12.41 -24.20
C GLU A 357 -19.31 -13.45 -23.07
N ALA A 358 -18.56 -13.19 -22.01
CA ALA A 358 -18.41 -14.11 -20.88
C ALA A 358 -19.66 -14.16 -19.99
N PHE A 359 -20.23 -12.99 -19.63
CA PHE A 359 -21.12 -12.90 -18.47
C PHE A 359 -22.54 -12.40 -18.78
N PHE A 360 -22.80 -11.83 -19.97
CA PHE A 360 -24.09 -11.18 -20.25
C PHE A 360 -25.10 -12.07 -20.99
N SER A 361 -24.71 -13.29 -21.36
CA SER A 361 -25.61 -14.25 -21.99
C SER A 361 -26.57 -14.88 -20.96
N GLU A 362 -27.79 -15.21 -21.40
CA GLU A 362 -28.71 -15.99 -20.55
C GLU A 362 -28.15 -17.38 -20.22
N GLN A 363 -27.35 -17.94 -21.13
CA GLN A 363 -26.70 -19.24 -20.93
C GLN A 363 -25.77 -19.19 -19.71
N PHE A 364 -25.01 -18.10 -19.54
CA PHE A 364 -24.18 -17.93 -18.35
C PHE A 364 -25.01 -17.89 -17.08
N LEU A 365 -26.09 -17.09 -17.04
CA LEU A 365 -26.94 -16.97 -15.84
C LEU A 365 -27.63 -18.28 -15.44
N LYS A 366 -27.92 -19.16 -16.41
CA LYS A 366 -28.49 -20.50 -16.16
C LYS A 366 -27.42 -21.55 -15.84
N SER A 367 -26.14 -21.24 -16.02
CA SER A 367 -25.03 -22.15 -15.72
C SER A 367 -24.76 -22.24 -14.21
N PRO A 368 -24.07 -23.30 -13.74
CA PRO A 368 -23.67 -23.40 -12.33
C PRO A 368 -22.81 -22.22 -11.84
N GLN A 369 -21.98 -21.63 -12.71
CA GLN A 369 -21.13 -20.49 -12.36
C GLN A 369 -21.90 -19.16 -12.31
N GLY A 370 -22.98 -19.04 -13.07
CA GLY A 370 -23.84 -17.85 -13.06
C GLY A 370 -24.91 -17.86 -11.98
N HIS A 371 -25.17 -19.02 -11.36
CA HIS A 371 -26.13 -19.12 -10.26
C HIS A 371 -25.70 -18.21 -9.08
N GLY A 372 -26.61 -17.35 -8.62
CA GLY A 372 -26.31 -16.35 -7.57
C GLY A 372 -25.51 -15.13 -8.03
N GLN A 373 -25.02 -15.07 -9.28
CA GLN A 373 -24.20 -13.96 -9.79
C GLN A 373 -25.01 -12.85 -10.46
N GLN A 374 -26.35 -12.91 -10.46
CA GLN A 374 -27.21 -11.94 -11.13
C GLN A 374 -26.97 -10.50 -10.67
N ALA A 375 -26.79 -10.28 -9.37
CA ALA A 375 -26.48 -8.95 -8.82
C ALA A 375 -25.12 -8.44 -9.33
N ASN A 376 -24.09 -9.29 -9.35
CA ASN A 376 -22.76 -8.93 -9.85
C ASN A 376 -22.76 -8.65 -11.36
N VAL A 377 -23.52 -9.42 -12.15
CA VAL A 377 -23.71 -9.14 -13.58
C VAL A 377 -24.37 -7.79 -13.81
N GLN A 378 -25.42 -7.46 -13.05
CA GLN A 378 -26.07 -6.14 -13.16
C GLN A 378 -25.14 -5.01 -12.71
N LYS A 379 -24.37 -5.22 -11.65
CA LYS A 379 -23.33 -4.29 -11.21
C LYS A 379 -22.27 -4.07 -12.28
N LEU A 380 -21.79 -5.12 -12.94
CA LEU A 380 -20.82 -5.01 -14.04
C LEU A 380 -21.39 -4.21 -15.21
N LYS A 381 -22.66 -4.45 -15.59
CA LYS A 381 -23.34 -3.64 -16.62
C LYS A 381 -23.38 -2.16 -16.24
N ALA A 382 -23.73 -1.85 -14.99
CA ALA A 382 -23.77 -0.47 -14.50
C ALA A 382 -22.38 0.18 -14.54
N LEU A 383 -21.34 -0.51 -14.07
CA LEU A 383 -19.95 -0.03 -14.09
C LEU A 383 -19.45 0.22 -15.52
N ILE A 384 -19.80 -0.63 -16.48
CA ILE A 384 -19.45 -0.40 -17.89
C ILE A 384 -20.12 0.86 -18.42
N LEU A 385 -21.41 1.08 -18.13
CA LEU A 385 -22.11 2.30 -18.55
C LEU A 385 -21.52 3.56 -17.91
N GLU A 386 -21.16 3.49 -16.64
CA GLU A 386 -20.45 4.57 -15.93
C GLU A 386 -19.08 4.84 -16.57
N GLN A 387 -18.31 3.79 -16.87
CA GLN A 387 -17.01 3.91 -17.54
C GLN A 387 -17.13 4.67 -18.87
N ILE A 388 -18.18 4.43 -19.65
CA ILE A 388 -18.41 5.17 -20.91
C ILE A 388 -18.61 6.66 -20.65
N GLN A 389 -19.34 7.04 -19.61
CA GLN A 389 -19.53 8.45 -19.24
C GLN A 389 -18.21 9.10 -18.79
N VAL A 390 -17.38 8.37 -18.03
CA VAL A 390 -16.06 8.85 -17.60
C VAL A 390 -15.12 8.99 -18.80
N LEU A 391 -15.12 8.03 -19.73
CA LEU A 391 -14.32 8.08 -20.97
C LEU A 391 -14.70 9.26 -21.86
N GLU A 392 -15.98 9.61 -21.94
CA GLU A 392 -16.45 10.77 -22.71
C GLU A 392 -15.88 12.07 -22.14
N GLN A 393 -15.99 12.28 -20.82
CA GLN A 393 -15.38 13.43 -20.15
C GLN A 393 -13.86 13.46 -20.28
N ALA A 394 -13.22 12.29 -20.22
CA ALA A 394 -11.78 12.17 -20.36
C ALA A 394 -11.31 12.50 -21.80
N LEU A 395 -12.04 12.06 -22.82
CA LEU A 395 -11.75 12.37 -24.22
C LEU A 395 -11.97 13.85 -24.52
N GLU A 396 -13.04 14.46 -23.99
CA GLU A 396 -13.28 15.90 -24.11
C GLU A 396 -12.09 16.69 -23.56
N LEU A 397 -11.69 16.39 -22.31
CA LEU A 397 -10.53 17.02 -21.69
C LEU A 397 -9.25 16.77 -22.51
N HIS A 398 -8.99 15.54 -22.92
CA HIS A 398 -7.84 15.19 -23.74
C HIS A 398 -7.81 15.99 -25.05
N GLY A 399 -8.94 16.17 -25.73
CA GLY A 399 -9.04 16.95 -26.97
C GLY A 399 -8.61 18.40 -26.77
N THR A 400 -8.97 19.00 -25.64
CA THR A 400 -8.56 20.39 -25.30
C THR A 400 -7.08 20.52 -24.96
N LEU A 401 -6.47 19.47 -24.40
CA LEU A 401 -5.08 19.49 -23.93
C LEU A 401 -4.07 18.98 -24.97
N ALA A 402 -4.52 18.16 -25.93
CA ALA A 402 -3.64 17.48 -26.86
C ALA A 402 -2.94 18.46 -27.82
N PRO A 403 -1.59 18.46 -27.86
CA PRO A 403 -0.85 19.27 -28.83
C PRO A 403 -1.05 18.72 -30.25
N SER A 404 -0.71 19.52 -31.27
CA SER A 404 -0.90 19.19 -32.69
C SER A 404 -0.36 17.81 -33.07
N GLY A 405 0.79 17.40 -32.54
CA GLY A 405 1.38 16.08 -32.79
C GLY A 405 0.60 14.89 -32.23
N VAL A 406 -0.26 15.10 -31.22
CA VAL A 406 -1.07 14.06 -30.56
C VAL A 406 -2.52 14.05 -31.08
N GLN A 407 -2.96 15.10 -31.79
CA GLN A 407 -4.30 15.18 -32.38
C GLN A 407 -4.67 13.98 -33.29
N PRO A 408 -3.78 13.43 -34.13
CA PRO A 408 -4.11 12.22 -34.90
C PRO A 408 -4.47 11.02 -34.02
N LEU A 409 -3.79 10.84 -32.89
CA LEU A 409 -4.12 9.80 -31.92
C LEU A 409 -5.48 10.08 -31.27
N HIS A 410 -5.74 11.34 -30.89
CA HIS A 410 -7.02 11.73 -30.30
C HIS A 410 -8.20 11.40 -31.23
N ASN A 411 -8.11 11.76 -32.50
CA ASN A 411 -9.16 11.47 -33.49
C ASN A 411 -9.40 9.97 -33.65
N ARG A 412 -8.34 9.17 -33.70
CA ARG A 412 -8.47 7.70 -33.71
C ARG A 412 -9.18 7.18 -32.46
N LEU A 413 -8.88 7.73 -31.28
CA LEU A 413 -9.56 7.34 -30.04
C LEU A 413 -11.05 7.69 -30.06
N LEU A 414 -11.44 8.85 -30.63
CA LEU A 414 -12.84 9.22 -30.82
C LEU A 414 -13.59 8.23 -31.73
N GLU A 415 -12.98 7.85 -32.86
CA GLU A 415 -13.57 6.86 -33.78
C GLU A 415 -13.79 5.51 -33.08
N ARG A 416 -12.78 5.03 -32.36
CA ARG A 416 -12.82 3.75 -31.63
C ARG A 416 -13.80 3.79 -30.47
N PHE A 417 -13.87 4.91 -29.77
CA PHE A 417 -14.85 5.13 -28.72
C PHE A 417 -16.29 5.14 -29.26
N SER A 418 -16.51 5.71 -30.45
CA SER A 418 -17.82 5.64 -31.12
C SER A 418 -18.21 4.20 -31.45
N GLN A 419 -17.27 3.39 -31.97
CA GLN A 419 -17.50 1.95 -32.22
C GLN A 419 -17.84 1.19 -30.93
N LEU A 420 -17.12 1.48 -29.83
CA LEU A 420 -17.40 0.92 -28.51
C LEU A 420 -18.79 1.32 -27.99
N LYS A 421 -19.19 2.59 -28.13
CA LYS A 421 -20.54 3.04 -27.76
C LYS A 421 -21.63 2.31 -28.57
N GLN A 422 -21.41 2.10 -29.86
CA GLN A 422 -22.35 1.39 -30.73
C GLN A 422 -22.53 -0.08 -30.31
N SER A 423 -21.45 -0.80 -29.98
CA SER A 423 -21.54 -2.19 -29.51
C SER A 423 -22.27 -2.34 -28.17
N LEU A 424 -22.24 -1.28 -27.34
CA LEU A 424 -22.91 -1.24 -26.03
C LEU A 424 -24.37 -0.78 -26.11
N SER A 425 -24.85 -0.28 -27.25
CA SER A 425 -26.21 0.26 -27.42
C SER A 425 -27.33 -0.75 -27.07
N GLY A 426 -27.05 -2.05 -27.14
CA GLY A 426 -27.97 -3.12 -26.69
C GLY A 426 -28.17 -3.18 -25.16
N LEU A 427 -27.23 -2.71 -24.36
CA LEU A 427 -27.32 -2.69 -22.89
C LEU A 427 -28.25 -1.59 -22.36
N GLY A 428 -28.38 -0.48 -23.10
CA GLY A 428 -29.19 0.68 -22.70
C GLY A 428 -30.71 0.48 -22.76
N ARG A 429 -31.20 -0.55 -23.47
CA ARG A 429 -32.64 -0.86 -23.53
C ARG A 429 -33.22 -1.36 -22.21
N LEU A 430 -32.39 -1.76 -21.25
CA LEU A 430 -32.82 -2.20 -19.91
C LEU A 430 -33.16 -1.04 -18.95
N LYS A 431 -32.88 0.22 -19.31
CA LYS A 431 -33.19 1.42 -18.48
C LYS A 431 -34.54 2.09 -18.79
N ARG A 432 -35.36 1.53 -19.68
CA ARG A 432 -36.69 2.06 -20.07
C ARG A 432 -37.87 1.18 -19.65
N GLN A 433 -37.75 0.45 -18.55
CA GLN A 433 -38.94 0.05 -17.79
C GLN A 433 -39.05 1.00 -16.60
N HIS A 434 -39.65 2.16 -16.87
CA HIS A 434 -40.15 3.02 -15.82
C HIS A 434 -41.16 2.20 -15.00
N SER A 435 -40.96 2.22 -13.69
CA SER A 435 -41.97 1.99 -12.68
C SER A 435 -43.32 2.55 -13.12
N GLU A 436 -44.26 1.67 -13.45
CA GLU A 436 -45.68 2.04 -13.49
C GLU A 436 -46.08 2.46 -12.07
N SER A 437 -46.18 3.78 -11.90
CA SER A 437 -46.78 4.44 -10.76
C SER A 437 -48.23 3.97 -10.64
N ILE A 438 -48.51 3.16 -9.60
CA ILE A 438 -49.86 2.88 -9.13
C ILE A 438 -50.40 4.16 -8.50
N VAL A 439 -51.13 4.96 -9.28
CA VAL A 439 -52.13 5.90 -8.77
C VAL A 439 -53.25 5.95 -9.81
N ASN A 440 -54.38 5.33 -9.49
CA ASN A 440 -55.76 5.79 -9.75
C ASN A 440 -56.74 4.62 -9.61
N THR A 441 -57.23 4.41 -8.40
CA THR A 441 -58.56 3.83 -8.19
C THR A 441 -59.57 4.97 -8.17
N PRO A 442 -60.59 4.97 -9.04
CA PRO A 442 -61.80 5.73 -8.79
C PRO A 442 -62.75 4.92 -7.90
N LEU A 443 -63.27 5.55 -6.85
CA LEU A 443 -64.45 5.07 -6.11
C LEU A 443 -65.66 5.00 -7.05
N PRO A 444 -66.57 4.03 -6.84
CA PRO A 444 -67.68 4.27 -5.91
C PRO A 444 -67.60 3.48 -4.60
#